data_AF-A0A924I7W6-F1
#
_entry.id   AF-A0A924I7W6-F1
#
_cell.length_a   1.000
_cell.length_b   1.000
_cell.length_c   1.000
_cell.angle_alpha   90.00
_cell.angle_beta   90.00
_cell.angle_gamma   90.00
#
_symmetry.space_group_name_H-M   'P 1'
#
loop_
_entity.id
_entity.type
_entity.pdbx_description
1 polymer ?
#
loop_
_entity_poly.entity_id
_entity_poly.type
_entity_poly.pdbx_seq_one_letter_code
_entity_poly.pdbx_strand_id
1 'polypeptide(L)'
;MTHPISIQEFKEKLKNLISNSSKITNPKVKDSLIRKLNFISNNHFSKPGKPNFDKIKADTEVAFQRAIYNGITTQLQNESEIVKWIDIEVPVVLSENRRRPCIDIIGSNKDKLVLCELKFKKKSNPSDTPYYAVFELLIYYYFVRCNYENLDEFNVFHDLATTKNFKWEKYLKNSTPQLIVTANDSYWEYYLKRKDYKMELSKAIEELENVLNIKVQLFKTKNENFDIQKQKGENETYCPKVTSNIWTEI
;
A
#
# COMPACT_ATOMS: atom_id res chain seq x y z
N MET A 1 2.80 25.55 13.62
CA MET A 1 3.29 24.31 12.99
C MET A 1 3.31 23.24 14.06
N THR A 2 2.45 22.22 13.96
CA THR A 2 2.51 21.06 14.87
C THR A 2 3.78 20.28 14.55
N HIS A 3 4.62 20.04 15.56
CA HIS A 3 5.80 19.21 15.36
C HIS A 3 5.38 17.81 14.89
N PRO A 4 6.04 17.22 13.87
CA PRO A 4 5.75 15.86 13.48
C PRO A 4 6.02 14.92 14.66
N ILE A 5 5.07 14.01 14.94
CA ILE A 5 5.21 13.07 16.05
C ILE A 5 6.48 12.23 15.88
N SER A 6 7.21 12.01 16.98
CA SER A 6 8.47 11.25 16.92
C SER A 6 8.22 9.82 16.43
N ILE A 7 9.26 9.15 15.91
CA ILE A 7 9.15 7.75 15.45
C ILE A 7 8.67 6.84 16.58
N GLN A 8 9.22 7.02 17.79
CA GLN A 8 8.85 6.22 18.95
C GLN A 8 7.41 6.51 19.42
N GLU A 9 7.00 7.77 19.43
CA GLU A 9 5.62 8.15 19.75
C GLU A 9 4.62 7.60 18.73
N PHE A 10 4.96 7.66 17.43
CA PHE A 10 4.16 7.06 16.36
C PHE A 10 3.97 5.57 16.59
N LYS A 11 5.06 4.85 16.90
CA LYS A 11 5.04 3.40 17.17
C LYS A 11 4.10 3.06 18.32
N GLU A 12 4.23 3.71 19.47
CA GLU A 12 3.42 3.41 20.65
C GLU A 12 1.95 3.76 20.44
N LYS A 13 1.66 4.91 19.81
CA LYS A 13 0.28 5.29 19.46
C LYS A 13 -0.35 4.28 18.49
N LEU A 14 0.36 3.88 17.44
CA LEU A 14 -0.12 2.88 16.48
C LEU A 14 -0.35 1.51 17.13
N LYS A 15 0.58 1.06 17.99
CA LYS A 15 0.43 -0.17 18.77
C LYS A 15 -0.81 -0.13 19.66
N ASN A 16 -1.05 1.00 20.34
CA ASN A 16 -2.25 1.19 21.17
C ASN A 16 -3.54 1.15 20.35
N LEU A 17 -3.58 1.82 19.20
CA LEU A 17 -4.72 1.78 18.26
C LEU A 17 -5.02 0.35 17.81
N ILE A 18 -4.00 -0.43 17.41
CA ILE A 18 -4.19 -1.83 17.00
C ILE A 18 -4.71 -2.68 18.17
N SER A 19 -4.13 -2.51 19.35
CA SER A 19 -4.46 -3.32 20.54
C SER A 19 -5.91 -3.08 20.97
N ASN A 20 -6.34 -1.82 20.98
CA ASN A 20 -7.66 -1.40 21.43
C ASN A 20 -8.74 -1.39 20.33
N SER A 21 -8.37 -1.62 19.07
CA SER A 21 -9.33 -1.64 17.96
C SER A 21 -10.39 -2.72 18.16
N SER A 22 -11.66 -2.30 18.28
CA SER A 22 -12.81 -3.20 18.26
C SER A 22 -13.13 -3.72 16.84
N LYS A 23 -12.53 -3.09 15.82
CA LYS A 23 -12.78 -3.39 14.40
C LYS A 23 -11.96 -4.58 13.89
N ILE A 24 -10.85 -4.91 14.56
CA ILE A 24 -10.11 -6.16 14.37
C ILE A 24 -10.49 -7.11 15.49
N THR A 25 -11.45 -7.99 15.27
CA THR A 25 -11.96 -8.88 16.33
C THR A 25 -11.11 -10.11 16.55
N ASN A 26 -10.34 -10.56 15.55
CA ASN A 26 -9.50 -11.75 15.65
C ASN A 26 -8.17 -11.43 16.37
N PRO A 27 -7.90 -11.99 17.56
CA PRO A 27 -6.67 -11.71 18.31
C PRO A 27 -5.40 -12.07 17.53
N LYS A 28 -5.43 -13.15 16.74
CA LYS A 28 -4.27 -13.57 15.94
C LYS A 28 -3.89 -12.53 14.89
N VAL A 29 -4.87 -11.77 14.37
CA VAL A 29 -4.63 -10.68 13.42
C VAL A 29 -3.99 -9.49 14.13
N LYS A 30 -4.49 -9.10 15.32
CA LYS A 30 -3.85 -8.06 16.14
C LYS A 30 -2.40 -8.42 16.48
N ASP A 31 -2.17 -9.64 16.96
CA ASP A 31 -0.84 -10.14 17.31
C ASP A 31 0.09 -10.17 16.09
N SER A 32 -0.44 -10.47 14.91
CA SER A 32 0.32 -10.39 13.66
C SER A 32 0.78 -8.95 13.37
N LEU A 33 -0.12 -7.97 13.44
CA LEU A 33 0.20 -6.56 13.21
C LEU A 33 1.20 -6.02 14.25
N ILE A 34 1.00 -6.35 15.54
CA ILE A 34 1.91 -5.93 16.62
C ILE A 34 3.29 -6.59 16.46
N ARG A 35 3.35 -7.86 16.04
CA ARG A 35 4.63 -8.52 15.73
C ARG A 35 5.32 -7.86 14.54
N LYS A 36 4.58 -7.50 13.48
CA LYS A 36 5.14 -6.71 12.37
C LYS A 36 5.76 -5.42 12.90
N LEU A 37 5.07 -4.62 13.73
CA LEU A 37 5.63 -3.37 14.29
C LEU A 37 6.95 -3.52 15.05
N ASN A 38 7.21 -4.69 15.63
CA ASN A 38 8.43 -4.98 16.36
C ASN A 38 9.53 -5.62 15.49
N PHE A 39 9.29 -5.76 14.19
CA PHE A 39 10.31 -6.18 13.24
C PHE A 39 11.35 -5.07 13.08
N ILE A 40 12.41 -5.12 13.89
CA ILE A 40 13.61 -4.32 13.69
C ILE A 40 14.62 -5.23 13.03
N SER A 41 15.01 -4.86 11.81
CA SER A 41 15.83 -5.69 10.97
C SER A 41 17.26 -5.14 10.98
N ASN A 42 18.26 -6.03 11.06
CA ASN A 42 19.66 -5.63 11.09
C ASN A 42 20.04 -4.88 9.79
N ASN A 43 21.06 -4.03 9.85
CA ASN A 43 21.64 -3.41 8.66
C ASN A 43 22.29 -4.48 7.78
N HIS A 44 21.50 -5.06 6.88
CA HIS A 44 21.93 -6.06 5.92
C HIS A 44 21.63 -5.57 4.49
N PHE A 45 22.57 -5.78 3.58
CA PHE A 45 22.39 -5.48 2.17
C PHE A 45 21.23 -6.28 1.57
N SER A 46 20.18 -5.62 1.08
CA SER A 46 18.98 -6.30 0.59
C SER A 46 18.50 -5.68 -0.72
N LYS A 47 18.96 -6.19 -1.86
CA LYS A 47 18.45 -5.75 -3.17
C LYS A 47 17.31 -6.67 -3.62
N PRO A 48 16.10 -6.14 -3.87
CA PRO A 48 15.02 -6.98 -4.38
C PRO A 48 15.28 -7.38 -5.84
N GLY A 49 14.87 -8.60 -6.21
CA GLY A 49 14.99 -9.09 -7.59
C GLY A 49 13.91 -8.50 -8.48
N LYS A 50 14.23 -8.22 -9.75
CA LYS A 50 13.31 -7.54 -10.68
C LYS A 50 11.92 -8.22 -10.72
N PRO A 51 10.80 -7.48 -10.56
CA PRO A 51 9.47 -8.05 -10.63
C PRO A 51 9.17 -8.48 -12.06
N ASN A 52 8.35 -9.52 -12.20
CA ASN A 52 7.78 -9.86 -13.50
C ASN A 52 6.54 -8.99 -13.76
N PHE A 53 6.59 -8.12 -14.79
CA PHE A 53 5.49 -7.19 -15.11
C PHE A 53 4.60 -7.67 -16.25
N ASP A 54 5.17 -8.49 -17.13
CA ASP A 54 4.48 -9.14 -18.23
C ASP A 54 4.47 -10.65 -18.01
N LYS A 55 3.80 -11.37 -18.91
CA LYS A 55 3.77 -12.83 -18.92
C LYS A 55 3.47 -13.45 -17.53
N ILE A 56 2.51 -12.89 -16.80
CA ILE A 56 2.10 -13.43 -15.51
C ILE A 56 1.00 -14.48 -15.68
N LYS A 57 0.88 -15.36 -14.67
CA LYS A 57 -0.20 -16.35 -14.56
C LYS A 57 -1.25 -16.03 -13.49
N ALA A 58 -1.10 -14.91 -12.77
CA ALA A 58 -2.01 -14.53 -11.70
C ALA A 58 -3.24 -13.79 -12.25
N ASP A 59 -4.36 -13.88 -11.53
CA ASP A 59 -5.66 -13.27 -11.88
C ASP A 59 -6.33 -12.58 -10.67
N THR A 60 -5.56 -12.35 -9.61
CA THR A 60 -5.98 -11.74 -8.34
C THR A 60 -5.23 -10.42 -8.12
N GLU A 61 -4.98 -10.04 -6.86
CA GLU A 61 -4.29 -8.80 -6.46
C GLU A 61 -2.95 -8.58 -7.15
N VAL A 62 -2.19 -9.65 -7.43
CA VAL A 62 -0.94 -9.55 -8.18
C VAL A 62 -1.19 -9.01 -9.60
N ALA A 63 -2.23 -9.50 -10.29
CA ALA A 63 -2.59 -9.00 -11.60
C ALA A 63 -3.08 -7.55 -11.55
N PHE A 64 -3.84 -7.21 -10.52
CA PHE A 64 -4.31 -5.85 -10.26
C PHE A 64 -3.15 -4.87 -10.04
N GLN A 65 -2.18 -5.21 -9.18
CA GLN A 65 -0.97 -4.42 -8.93
C GLN A 65 -0.15 -4.22 -10.22
N ARG A 66 0.05 -5.30 -11.01
CA ARG A 66 0.74 -5.19 -12.31
C ARG A 66 -0.03 -4.33 -13.30
N ALA A 67 -1.35 -4.45 -13.36
CA ALA A 67 -2.19 -3.66 -14.25
C ALA A 67 -2.11 -2.16 -13.95
N ILE A 68 -2.12 -1.78 -12.67
CA ILE A 68 -1.94 -0.39 -12.24
C ILE A 68 -0.55 0.12 -12.62
N TYR A 69 0.50 -0.64 -12.29
CA TYR A 69 1.88 -0.25 -12.61
C TYR A 69 2.09 -0.10 -14.14
N ASN A 70 1.56 -1.04 -14.93
CA ASN A 70 1.62 -0.99 -16.40
C ASN A 70 0.81 0.19 -16.99
N GLY A 71 -0.17 0.72 -16.26
CA GLY A 71 -0.89 1.94 -16.62
C GLY A 71 -0.07 3.22 -16.45
N ILE A 72 1.10 3.13 -15.77
CA ILE A 72 2.10 4.19 -15.49
C ILE A 72 1.57 5.32 -14.60
N THR A 73 0.36 5.79 -14.85
CA THR A 73 -0.24 6.92 -14.15
C THR A 73 -1.65 6.61 -13.70
N THR A 74 -2.05 7.22 -12.59
CA THR A 74 -3.41 7.21 -12.05
C THR A 74 -3.85 8.64 -11.79
N GLN A 75 -5.06 8.99 -12.18
CA GLN A 75 -5.72 10.25 -11.82
C GLN A 75 -6.62 10.03 -10.60
N LEU A 76 -6.40 10.80 -9.54
CA LEU A 76 -7.26 10.79 -8.35
C LEU A 76 -8.42 11.76 -8.61
N GLN A 77 -9.65 11.26 -8.64
CA GLN A 77 -10.85 12.04 -8.93
C GLN A 77 -11.03 13.15 -7.89
N ASN A 78 -11.44 14.33 -8.36
CA ASN A 78 -11.55 15.60 -7.59
C ASN A 78 -10.23 16.30 -7.26
N GLU A 79 -9.10 15.73 -7.66
CA GLU A 79 -7.80 16.38 -7.60
C GLU A 79 -7.29 16.64 -9.04
N SER A 80 -6.53 17.71 -9.25
CA SER A 80 -5.72 17.89 -10.47
C SER A 80 -4.48 16.98 -10.46
N GLU A 81 -4.50 15.95 -9.61
CA GLU A 81 -3.35 15.20 -9.17
C GLU A 81 -3.24 13.88 -9.93
N ILE A 82 -2.04 13.67 -10.47
CA ILE A 82 -1.70 12.50 -11.25
C ILE A 82 -0.56 11.80 -10.51
N VAL A 83 -0.84 10.61 -10.01
CA VAL A 83 0.16 9.73 -9.43
C VAL A 83 0.92 9.05 -10.57
N LYS A 84 2.25 9.18 -10.58
CA LYS A 84 3.15 8.43 -11.45
C LYS A 84 3.75 7.28 -10.67
N TRP A 85 3.50 6.05 -11.08
CA TRP A 85 3.97 4.85 -10.38
C TRP A 85 5.46 4.63 -10.60
N ILE A 86 6.17 4.33 -9.51
CA ILE A 86 7.63 4.24 -9.48
C ILE A 86 8.07 2.78 -9.37
N ASP A 87 7.49 2.01 -8.45
CA ASP A 87 7.91 0.63 -8.18
C ASP A 87 6.79 -0.12 -7.43
N ILE A 88 6.88 -1.46 -7.37
CA ILE A 88 5.91 -2.37 -6.74
C ILE A 88 6.62 -3.38 -5.84
N GLU A 89 5.92 -3.92 -4.83
CA GLU A 89 6.47 -4.90 -3.89
C GLU A 89 7.79 -4.42 -3.25
N VAL A 90 7.88 -3.14 -2.94
CA VAL A 90 9.13 -2.50 -2.52
C VAL A 90 9.40 -2.83 -1.06
N PRO A 91 10.53 -3.49 -0.73
CA PRO A 91 10.86 -3.76 0.65
C PRO A 91 11.09 -2.48 1.45
N VAL A 92 10.54 -2.43 2.66
CA VAL A 92 10.66 -1.26 3.57
C VAL A 92 11.49 -1.55 4.81
N VAL A 93 12.12 -2.72 4.86
CA VAL A 93 12.98 -3.20 5.93
C VAL A 93 14.18 -3.94 5.34
N LEU A 94 15.30 -3.90 6.05
CA LEU A 94 16.55 -4.58 5.68
C LEU A 94 16.60 -6.00 6.24
N SER A 95 16.33 -7.01 5.42
CA SER A 95 16.35 -8.39 5.91
C SER A 95 17.12 -9.31 4.98
N GLU A 96 17.80 -10.29 5.58
CA GLU A 96 18.30 -11.49 4.91
C GLU A 96 17.16 -12.35 4.35
N ASN A 97 15.97 -12.24 4.95
CA ASN A 97 14.81 -12.98 4.50
C ASN A 97 14.34 -12.50 3.13
N ARG A 98 14.22 -13.47 2.20
CA ARG A 98 13.64 -13.22 0.88
C ARG A 98 12.21 -12.68 0.97
N ARG A 99 11.43 -13.18 1.92
CA ARG A 99 10.10 -12.66 2.25
C ARG A 99 10.24 -11.64 3.38
N ARG A 100 9.90 -10.40 3.09
CA ARG A 100 9.97 -9.28 4.04
C ARG A 100 8.83 -8.31 3.77
N PRO A 101 8.45 -7.47 4.75
CA PRO A 101 7.51 -6.38 4.56
C PRO A 101 7.80 -5.56 3.30
N CYS A 102 6.82 -5.52 2.40
CA CYS A 102 6.87 -4.77 1.17
C CYS A 102 5.61 -3.91 1.05
N ILE A 103 5.77 -2.69 0.53
CA ILE A 103 4.63 -1.88 0.09
C ILE A 103 4.21 -2.37 -1.29
N ASP A 104 2.90 -2.53 -1.49
CA ASP A 104 2.34 -3.04 -2.75
C ASP A 104 2.76 -2.19 -3.95
N ILE A 105 2.58 -0.87 -3.87
CA ILE A 105 2.99 0.06 -4.92
C ILE A 105 3.38 1.42 -4.34
N ILE A 106 4.46 2.00 -4.88
CA ILE A 106 4.87 3.37 -4.58
C ILE A 106 4.80 4.22 -5.84
N GLY A 107 4.49 5.50 -5.65
CA GLY A 107 4.40 6.47 -6.72
C GLY A 107 4.84 7.86 -6.28
N SER A 108 4.74 8.81 -7.19
CA SER A 108 4.92 10.23 -6.89
C SER A 108 3.76 11.02 -7.43
N ASN A 109 3.33 12.01 -6.65
CA ASN A 109 2.32 12.98 -7.03
C ASN A 109 2.93 14.36 -6.79
N LYS A 110 3.28 15.04 -7.89
CA LYS A 110 4.18 16.22 -7.86
C LYS A 110 5.49 15.84 -7.16
N ASP A 111 5.79 16.45 -6.02
CA ASP A 111 6.98 16.18 -5.20
C ASP A 111 6.70 15.37 -3.93
N LYS A 112 5.51 14.78 -3.80
CA LYS A 112 5.15 13.92 -2.67
C LYS A 112 5.26 12.44 -3.06
N LEU A 113 5.85 11.66 -2.16
CA LEU A 113 5.82 10.20 -2.25
C LEU A 113 4.39 9.72 -1.97
N VAL A 114 3.93 8.76 -2.75
CA VAL A 114 2.67 8.04 -2.54
C VAL A 114 3.02 6.63 -2.08
N LEU A 115 2.55 6.24 -0.90
CA LEU A 115 2.58 4.87 -0.42
C LEU A 115 1.18 4.29 -0.57
N CYS A 116 1.05 3.19 -1.29
CA CYS A 116 -0.25 2.63 -1.60
C CYS A 116 -0.35 1.15 -1.26
N GLU A 117 -1.33 0.82 -0.43
CA GLU A 117 -1.77 -0.54 -0.15
C GLU A 117 -2.94 -0.88 -1.08
N LEU A 118 -2.84 -2.03 -1.74
CA LEU A 118 -3.84 -2.53 -2.67
C LEU A 118 -4.67 -3.62 -2.00
N LYS A 119 -5.94 -3.65 -2.38
CA LYS A 119 -6.83 -4.78 -2.09
C LYS A 119 -7.55 -5.20 -3.36
N PHE A 120 -7.71 -6.51 -3.57
CA PHE A 120 -8.47 -7.00 -4.72
C PHE A 120 -9.41 -8.14 -4.34
N LYS A 121 -10.72 -7.90 -4.53
CA LYS A 121 -11.73 -8.92 -4.32
C LYS A 121 -12.12 -9.59 -5.63
N LYS A 122 -11.67 -10.84 -5.81
CA LYS A 122 -12.25 -11.80 -6.78
C LYS A 122 -13.23 -12.78 -6.13
N LYS A 123 -12.97 -13.20 -4.88
CA LYS A 123 -13.82 -14.08 -4.05
C LYS A 123 -13.87 -13.55 -2.62
N SER A 124 -14.86 -13.97 -1.83
CA SER A 124 -15.03 -13.49 -0.45
C SER A 124 -13.95 -14.04 0.50
N ASN A 125 -13.01 -13.20 0.91
CA ASN A 125 -12.22 -13.41 2.11
C ASN A 125 -12.61 -12.39 3.20
N PRO A 126 -13.24 -12.80 4.30
CA PRO A 126 -13.70 -11.87 5.34
C PRO A 126 -12.56 -11.32 6.21
N SER A 127 -11.37 -11.94 6.23
CA SER A 127 -10.25 -11.49 7.07
C SER A 127 -9.49 -10.28 6.53
N ASP A 128 -9.67 -9.94 5.26
CA ASP A 128 -8.95 -8.87 4.57
C ASP A 128 -9.73 -7.55 4.58
N THR A 129 -9.91 -6.99 5.77
CA THR A 129 -10.79 -5.82 6.00
C THR A 129 -10.12 -4.49 5.65
N PRO A 130 -10.89 -3.44 5.32
CA PRO A 130 -10.36 -2.08 5.14
C PRO A 130 -9.52 -1.59 6.33
N TYR A 131 -9.94 -1.91 7.56
CA TYR A 131 -9.17 -1.57 8.77
C TYR A 131 -7.78 -2.22 8.76
N TYR A 132 -7.71 -3.50 8.38
CA TYR A 132 -6.45 -4.22 8.30
C TYR A 132 -5.52 -3.60 7.24
N ALA A 133 -6.04 -3.26 6.07
CA ALA A 133 -5.29 -2.57 5.01
C ALA A 133 -4.71 -1.23 5.49
N VAL A 134 -5.52 -0.43 6.20
CA VAL A 134 -5.06 0.85 6.78
C VAL A 134 -3.94 0.61 7.80
N PHE A 135 -4.10 -0.33 8.73
CA PHE A 135 -3.04 -0.62 9.70
C PHE A 135 -1.77 -1.16 9.04
N GLU A 136 -1.89 -2.00 8.01
CA GLU A 136 -0.75 -2.51 7.26
C GLU A 136 0.03 -1.37 6.57
N LEU A 137 -0.68 -0.46 5.90
CA LEU A 137 -0.09 0.74 5.29
C LEU A 137 0.64 1.62 6.32
N LEU A 138 0.06 1.82 7.51
CA LEU A 138 0.68 2.62 8.57
C LEU A 138 1.93 1.96 9.16
N ILE A 139 1.94 0.63 9.24
CA ILE A 139 3.13 -0.13 9.64
C ILE A 139 4.23 0.06 8.60
N TYR A 140 3.89 -0.01 7.31
CA TYR A 140 4.87 0.24 6.25
C TYR A 140 5.38 1.67 6.25
N TYR A 141 4.50 2.65 6.46
CA TYR A 141 4.91 4.04 6.64
C TYR A 141 5.86 4.20 7.84
N TYR A 142 5.57 3.57 8.98
CA TYR A 142 6.47 3.54 10.13
C TYR A 142 7.85 2.96 9.76
N PHE A 143 7.90 1.83 9.06
CA PHE A 143 9.18 1.25 8.64
C PHE A 143 9.97 2.16 7.70
N VAL A 144 9.30 2.80 6.74
CA VAL A 144 9.95 3.77 5.85
C VAL A 144 10.54 4.91 6.66
N ARG A 145 9.82 5.47 7.65
CA ARG A 145 10.36 6.52 8.53
C ARG A 145 11.58 6.07 9.33
N CYS A 146 11.62 4.81 9.75
CA CYS A 146 12.75 4.26 10.49
C CYS A 146 13.98 4.00 9.61
N ASN A 147 13.77 3.60 8.36
CA ASN A 147 14.82 2.95 7.57
C ASN A 147 15.25 3.73 6.32
N TYR A 148 14.60 4.85 5.96
CA TYR A 148 14.78 5.45 4.63
C TYR A 148 16.24 5.76 4.25
N GLU A 149 17.07 6.21 5.19
CA GLU A 149 18.49 6.46 4.96
C GLU A 149 19.22 5.17 4.56
N ASN A 150 19.01 4.09 5.31
CA ASN A 150 19.62 2.79 5.00
C ASN A 150 19.02 2.16 3.73
N LEU A 151 17.72 2.38 3.45
CA LEU A 151 17.11 1.92 2.20
C LEU A 151 17.75 2.61 0.99
N ASP A 152 18.13 3.89 1.12
CA ASP A 152 18.86 4.64 0.09
C ASP A 152 20.33 4.24 -0.04
N GLU A 153 21.00 3.98 1.08
CA GLU A 153 22.40 3.51 1.12
C GLU A 153 22.54 2.16 0.39
N PHE A 154 21.65 1.21 0.69
CA PHE A 154 21.69 -0.12 0.09
C PHE A 154 20.91 -0.27 -1.22
N ASN A 155 20.32 0.83 -1.73
CA ASN A 155 19.49 0.86 -2.94
C ASN A 155 18.38 -0.22 -2.92
N VAL A 156 17.58 -0.23 -1.86
CA VAL A 156 16.51 -1.21 -1.61
C VAL A 156 15.26 -0.84 -2.43
N PHE A 157 15.38 -1.00 -3.73
CA PHE A 157 14.31 -0.85 -4.72
C PHE A 157 14.69 -1.66 -5.97
N HIS A 158 13.72 -1.91 -6.84
CA HIS A 158 13.99 -2.66 -8.06
C HIS A 158 14.78 -1.83 -9.06
N ASP A 159 15.65 -2.49 -9.83
CA ASP A 159 16.41 -1.86 -10.92
C ASP A 159 15.50 -1.68 -12.15
N LEU A 160 14.82 -0.53 -12.20
CA LEU A 160 13.79 -0.18 -13.19
C LEU A 160 14.08 1.21 -13.78
N ALA A 161 13.58 1.46 -14.98
CA ALA A 161 13.71 2.78 -15.59
C ALA A 161 13.08 3.90 -14.74
N THR A 162 11.97 3.58 -14.05
CA THR A 162 11.22 4.48 -13.17
C THR A 162 11.93 4.76 -11.84
N THR A 163 12.86 3.91 -11.40
CA THR A 163 13.58 4.04 -10.12
C THR A 163 14.99 4.65 -10.26
N LYS A 164 15.46 4.92 -11.48
CA LYS A 164 16.84 5.39 -11.75
C LYS A 164 17.28 6.59 -10.90
N ASN A 165 16.36 7.51 -10.60
CA ASN A 165 16.61 8.71 -9.81
C ASN A 165 15.83 8.74 -8.49
N PHE A 166 15.29 7.59 -8.08
CA PHE A 166 14.52 7.47 -6.85
C PHE A 166 15.46 7.44 -5.63
N LYS A 167 15.14 8.27 -4.64
CA LYS A 167 15.73 8.24 -3.30
C LYS A 167 14.63 8.53 -2.30
N TRP A 168 14.53 7.71 -1.26
CA TRP A 168 13.55 7.87 -0.18
C TRP A 168 13.74 9.22 0.54
N GLU A 169 14.99 9.60 0.85
CA GLU A 169 15.32 10.86 1.54
C GLU A 169 14.73 12.07 0.80
N LYS A 170 14.83 12.09 -0.53
CA LYS A 170 14.32 13.19 -1.37
C LYS A 170 12.86 13.53 -1.05
N TYR A 171 12.04 12.52 -0.82
CA TYR A 171 10.62 12.69 -0.58
C TYR A 171 10.27 12.85 0.91
N LEU A 172 11.03 12.20 1.80
CA LEU A 172 10.67 12.10 3.23
C LEU A 172 11.25 13.21 4.09
N LYS A 173 12.35 13.85 3.67
CA LYS A 173 13.02 14.90 4.45
C LYS A 173 12.14 16.13 4.65
N ASN A 174 11.33 16.47 3.65
CA ASN A 174 10.59 17.74 3.58
C ASN A 174 9.07 17.59 3.47
N SER A 175 8.54 16.35 3.35
CA SER A 175 7.10 16.13 3.22
C SER A 175 6.68 14.80 3.82
N THR A 176 5.49 14.79 4.42
CA THR A 176 4.78 13.56 4.72
C THR A 176 4.30 12.92 3.41
N PRO A 177 4.50 11.61 3.21
CA PRO A 177 3.92 10.88 2.09
C PRO A 177 2.39 10.95 2.07
N GLN A 178 1.83 10.87 0.87
CA GLN A 178 0.40 10.58 0.68
C GLN A 178 0.18 9.09 0.92
N LEU A 179 -0.69 8.75 1.87
CA LEU A 179 -1.01 7.36 2.22
C LEU A 179 -2.34 6.98 1.58
N ILE A 180 -2.34 5.97 0.71
CA ILE A 180 -3.52 5.53 -0.02
C ILE A 180 -3.81 4.06 0.25
N VAL A 181 -5.06 3.75 0.57
CA VAL A 181 -5.59 2.39 0.39
C VAL A 181 -6.51 2.42 -0.82
N THR A 182 -6.28 1.53 -1.78
CA THR A 182 -7.21 1.38 -2.90
C THR A 182 -7.62 -0.06 -3.15
N ALA A 183 -8.81 -0.21 -3.71
CA ALA A 183 -9.33 -1.51 -4.10
C ALA A 183 -10.30 -1.39 -5.27
N ASN A 184 -10.60 -2.53 -5.91
CA ASN A 184 -11.66 -2.60 -6.90
C ASN A 184 -13.05 -2.42 -6.28
N ASP A 185 -14.03 -1.97 -7.06
CA ASP A 185 -15.40 -1.69 -6.61
C ASP A 185 -16.02 -2.86 -5.81
N SER A 186 -15.86 -4.11 -6.27
CA SER A 186 -16.41 -5.28 -5.57
C SER A 186 -15.83 -5.49 -4.17
N TYR A 187 -14.59 -5.04 -3.90
CA TYR A 187 -14.03 -5.05 -2.55
C TYR A 187 -14.81 -4.10 -1.65
N TRP A 188 -14.98 -2.86 -2.09
CA TRP A 188 -15.68 -1.83 -1.33
C TRP A 188 -17.16 -2.15 -1.15
N GLU A 189 -17.87 -2.54 -2.22
CA GLU A 189 -19.28 -2.94 -2.16
C GLU A 189 -19.52 -4.05 -1.11
N TYR A 190 -18.61 -5.02 -1.00
CA TYR A 190 -18.73 -6.09 -0.02
C TYR A 190 -18.73 -5.60 1.43
N TYR A 191 -17.96 -4.56 1.74
CA TYR A 191 -17.87 -4.01 3.09
C TYR A 191 -18.90 -2.91 3.33
N LEU A 192 -19.07 -1.98 2.37
CA LEU A 192 -19.95 -0.82 2.48
C LEU A 192 -21.43 -1.17 2.40
N LYS A 193 -21.80 -2.35 1.89
CA LYS A 193 -23.20 -2.82 1.94
C LYS A 193 -23.71 -3.08 3.36
N ARG A 194 -22.80 -3.23 4.34
CA ARG A 194 -23.18 -3.44 5.73
C ARG A 194 -23.68 -2.11 6.29
N LYS A 195 -24.81 -2.17 7.01
CA LYS A 195 -25.41 -0.99 7.63
C LYS A 195 -24.37 -0.24 8.47
N ASP A 196 -24.34 1.08 8.35
CA ASP A 196 -23.47 2.01 9.08
C ASP A 196 -21.94 1.86 8.86
N TYR A 197 -21.49 0.84 8.12
CA TYR A 197 -20.06 0.52 7.99
C TYR A 197 -19.24 1.65 7.38
N LYS A 198 -19.79 2.38 6.39
CA LYS A 198 -19.11 3.55 5.80
C LYS A 198 -18.83 4.61 6.87
N MET A 199 -19.83 4.97 7.66
CA MET A 199 -19.71 5.96 8.73
C MET A 199 -18.75 5.47 9.82
N GLU A 200 -18.82 4.20 10.21
CA GLU A 200 -17.90 3.62 11.19
C GLU A 200 -16.44 3.64 10.72
N LEU A 201 -16.22 3.31 9.44
CA LEU A 201 -14.89 3.33 8.82
C LEU A 201 -14.33 4.75 8.79
N SER A 202 -15.13 5.73 8.34
CA SER A 202 -14.72 7.13 8.32
C SER A 202 -14.34 7.65 9.70
N LYS A 203 -15.16 7.39 10.74
CA LYS A 203 -14.87 7.79 12.11
C LYS A 203 -13.60 7.18 12.66
N ALA A 204 -13.38 5.89 12.40
CA ALA A 204 -12.19 5.18 12.86
C ALA A 204 -10.91 5.68 12.17
N ILE A 205 -11.00 6.04 10.89
CA ILE A 205 -9.88 6.64 10.16
C ILE A 205 -9.60 8.04 10.68
N GLU A 206 -10.63 8.87 10.86
CA GLU A 206 -10.50 10.23 11.40
C GLU A 206 -9.85 10.21 12.81
N GLU A 207 -10.30 9.31 13.70
CA GLU A 207 -9.68 9.13 15.01
C GLU A 207 -8.18 8.79 14.89
N LEU A 208 -7.86 7.84 14.00
CA LEU A 208 -6.48 7.42 13.77
C LEU A 208 -5.62 8.55 13.18
N GLU A 209 -6.13 9.29 12.19
CA GLU A 209 -5.48 10.42 11.55
C GLU A 209 -5.15 11.51 12.58
N ASN A 210 -6.10 11.82 13.46
CA ASN A 210 -5.93 12.78 14.55
C ASN A 210 -4.87 12.31 15.55
N VAL A 211 -4.90 11.04 15.96
CA VAL A 211 -3.95 10.49 16.95
C VAL A 211 -2.52 10.47 16.40
N LEU A 212 -2.36 10.10 15.12
CA LEU A 212 -1.06 9.92 14.47
C LEU A 212 -0.56 11.16 13.69
N ASN A 213 -1.37 12.22 13.58
CA ASN A 213 -1.07 13.42 12.80
C ASN A 213 -0.67 13.08 11.34
N ILE A 214 -1.51 12.28 10.68
CA ILE A 214 -1.34 11.80 9.29
C ILE A 214 -2.66 11.86 8.55
N LYS A 215 -2.64 11.70 7.22
CA LYS A 215 -3.85 11.55 6.39
C LYS A 215 -3.77 10.24 5.61
N VAL A 216 -4.86 9.47 5.61
CA VAL A 216 -5.06 8.23 4.84
C VAL A 216 -6.27 8.45 3.92
N GLN A 217 -6.04 8.34 2.62
CA GLN A 217 -7.10 8.44 1.63
C GLN A 217 -7.52 7.05 1.18
N LEU A 218 -8.83 6.86 1.05
CA LEU A 218 -9.40 5.63 0.51
C LEU A 218 -9.88 5.89 -0.91
N PHE A 219 -9.52 5.01 -1.84
CA PHE A 219 -9.94 5.12 -3.23
C PHE A 219 -10.52 3.81 -3.74
N LYS A 220 -11.51 3.92 -4.62
CA LYS A 220 -12.01 2.81 -5.42
C LYS A 220 -11.60 2.96 -6.89
N THR A 221 -11.40 1.83 -7.53
CA THR A 221 -11.25 1.72 -8.98
C THR A 221 -12.24 0.71 -9.54
N LYS A 222 -12.42 0.73 -10.85
CA LYS A 222 -13.32 -0.18 -11.55
C LYS A 222 -12.96 -1.64 -11.29
N ASN A 223 -13.96 -2.50 -11.35
CA ASN A 223 -13.74 -3.94 -11.40
C ASN A 223 -13.05 -4.31 -12.71
N GLU A 224 -11.79 -4.68 -12.62
CA GLU A 224 -11.02 -5.19 -13.74
C GLU A 224 -11.19 -6.71 -13.85
N ASN A 225 -11.34 -7.18 -15.10
CA ASN A 225 -11.42 -8.61 -15.36
C ASN A 225 -10.05 -9.15 -15.83
N PHE A 226 -9.29 -9.68 -14.88
CA PHE A 226 -8.02 -10.37 -15.12
C PHE A 226 -8.19 -11.85 -15.45
N ASP A 227 -9.36 -12.25 -15.95
CA ASP A 227 -9.62 -13.62 -16.37
C ASP A 227 -8.65 -14.03 -17.50
N ILE A 228 -7.71 -14.84 -17.06
CA ILE A 228 -6.76 -15.64 -17.80
C ILE A 228 -7.35 -16.24 -19.08
N GLN A 229 -8.58 -16.77 -19.08
CA GLN A 229 -9.13 -17.39 -20.29
C GLN A 229 -9.49 -16.38 -21.37
N LYS A 230 -9.79 -15.13 -21.00
CA LYS A 230 -10.16 -14.05 -21.93
C LYS A 230 -8.98 -13.25 -22.46
N GLN A 231 -7.84 -13.26 -21.75
CA GLN A 231 -6.67 -12.45 -22.10
C GLN A 231 -5.47 -13.25 -22.66
N LYS A 232 -5.53 -14.60 -22.64
CA LYS A 232 -4.38 -15.45 -22.99
C LYS A 232 -4.14 -15.71 -24.48
N GLY A 233 -5.18 -15.71 -25.31
CA GLY A 233 -5.06 -16.41 -26.60
C GLY A 233 -4.49 -17.82 -26.37
N GLU A 234 -3.52 -18.26 -27.18
CA GLU A 234 -2.85 -19.56 -27.04
C GLU A 234 -1.79 -19.63 -25.91
N ASN A 235 -1.37 -18.50 -25.33
CA ASN A 235 -0.25 -18.47 -24.38
C ASN A 235 -0.72 -18.59 -22.92
N GLU A 236 -0.02 -19.34 -22.07
CA GLU A 236 -0.35 -19.48 -20.64
C GLU A 236 -0.13 -18.20 -19.78
N THR A 237 0.25 -17.09 -20.39
CA THR A 237 0.72 -15.89 -19.70
C THR A 237 0.26 -14.63 -20.41
N TYR A 238 0.08 -13.51 -19.69
CA TYR A 238 -0.39 -12.24 -20.27
C TYR A 238 0.21 -11.01 -19.59
N CYS A 239 -0.02 -9.84 -20.18
CA CYS A 239 0.36 -8.53 -19.63
C CYS A 239 -0.91 -7.81 -19.14
N PRO A 240 -1.15 -7.72 -17.81
CA PRO A 240 -2.34 -7.08 -17.26
C PRO A 240 -2.37 -5.59 -17.54
N LYS A 241 -3.56 -5.06 -17.82
CA LYS A 241 -3.81 -3.63 -18.04
C LYS A 241 -5.11 -3.23 -17.36
N VAL A 242 -5.16 -2.04 -16.79
CA VAL A 242 -6.39 -1.41 -16.33
C VAL A 242 -7.17 -0.84 -17.52
N THR A 243 -8.49 -0.86 -17.44
CA THR A 243 -9.39 -0.22 -18.41
C THR A 243 -9.65 1.24 -18.08
N SER A 244 -9.36 1.66 -16.84
CA SER A 244 -9.46 3.04 -16.37
C SER A 244 -8.33 3.35 -15.41
N ASN A 245 -7.70 4.51 -15.59
CA ASN A 245 -6.70 5.03 -14.66
C ASN A 245 -7.28 6.07 -13.68
N ILE A 246 -8.60 6.27 -13.66
CA ILE A 246 -9.28 7.19 -12.75
C ILE A 246 -9.71 6.44 -11.49
N TRP A 247 -9.33 6.96 -10.32
CA TRP A 247 -9.73 6.45 -9.01
C TRP A 247 -10.66 7.43 -8.31
N THR A 248 -11.71 6.93 -7.67
CA THR A 248 -12.71 7.75 -6.98
C THR A 248 -12.56 7.63 -5.47
N GLU A 249 -12.57 8.73 -4.73
CA GLU A 249 -12.60 8.69 -3.27
C GLU A 249 -13.93 8.08 -2.77
N ILE A 250 -13.91 7.40 -1.63
CA ILE A 250 -15.00 6.49 -1.19
C ILE A 250 -15.99 7.16 -0.26
#